data_AF-A0A9D3YUD1-F1
#
_entry.id   AF-A0A9D3YUD1-F1
#
_cell.length_a   1.000
_cell.length_b   1.000
_cell.length_c   1.000
_cell.angle_alpha   90.00
_cell.angle_beta   90.00
_cell.angle_gamma   90.00
#
_symmetry.space_group_name_H-M   'P 1'
#
loop_
_entity.id
_entity.type
_entity.pdbx_description
1 polymer ?
#
loop_
_entity_poly.entity_id
_entity_poly.type
_entity_poly.pdbx_seq_one_letter_code
_entity_poly.pdbx_strand_id
1 'polypeptide(L)' 'MLSSWRHFRRRNRYAPVTEESLAKESKLLEKHYDHYFDYKIINNNNTDTIVQLESAIEDVCSTSQWVPVSWVY' A
#
# COMPACT_ATOMS: atom_id res chain seq x y z
N MET A 1 36.94 31.88 6.56
CA MET A 1 35.58 31.87 5.98
C MET A 1 35.27 30.48 5.45
N LEU A 2 34.26 29.81 6.02
CA LEU A 2 33.38 28.82 5.37
C LEU A 2 33.97 27.55 4.69
N SER A 3 35.13 27.01 5.10
CA SER A 3 35.64 25.76 4.49
C SER A 3 35.25 24.46 5.21
N SER A 4 34.47 24.53 6.29
CA SER A 4 34.05 23.37 7.09
C SER A 4 32.53 23.15 7.02
N TRP A 5 31.98 23.11 5.81
CA TRP A 5 30.58 22.74 5.55
C TRP A 5 30.45 21.64 4.48
N ARG A 6 31.54 20.94 4.13
CA ARG A 6 31.54 19.81 3.16
C ARG A 6 31.28 18.43 3.78
N HIS A 7 30.84 18.35 5.04
CA HIS A 7 30.46 17.08 5.67
C HIS A 7 28.97 17.00 6.01
N PHE A 8 28.17 17.98 5.58
CA PHE A 8 26.76 18.09 5.97
C PHE A 8 25.85 18.24 4.74
N ARG A 9 24.96 17.25 4.56
CA ARG A 9 24.02 16.97 3.44
C ARG A 9 24.68 16.25 2.26
N ARG A 10 24.21 15.07 1.87
CA ARG A 10 22.80 14.71 1.67
C ARG A 10 22.52 13.30 2.21
N ARG A 11 21.57 13.18 3.15
CA ARG A 11 20.77 11.95 3.25
C ARG A 11 20.19 11.72 1.86
N ASN A 12 20.56 10.62 1.23
CA ASN A 12 20.11 10.28 -0.12
C ASN A 12 18.61 9.97 -0.07
N ARG A 13 17.76 10.99 -0.26
CA ARG A 13 16.30 10.84 -0.37
C ARG A 13 15.85 10.41 -1.79
N TYR A 14 16.79 9.99 -2.63
CA TYR A 14 16.57 9.63 -4.03
C TYR A 14 17.24 8.29 -4.36
N ALA A 15 17.17 7.31 -3.46
CA ALA A 15 17.38 5.93 -3.89
C ALA A 15 16.26 5.61 -4.91
N PRO A 16 16.58 5.05 -6.09
CA PRO A 16 15.56 4.71 -7.06
C PRO A 16 14.60 3.70 -6.43
N VAL A 17 13.31 3.99 -6.52
CA VAL A 17 12.27 3.07 -6.10
C VAL A 17 12.35 1.86 -7.04
N THR A 18 12.74 0.71 -6.50
CA THR A 18 12.79 -0.55 -7.24
C THR A 18 11.56 -1.38 -6.92
N GLU A 19 11.18 -2.28 -7.84
CA GLU A 19 10.09 -3.25 -7.60
C GLU A 19 10.36 -4.08 -6.34
N GLU A 20 11.61 -4.47 -6.08
CA GLU A 20 11.98 -5.20 -4.88
C GLU A 20 11.79 -4.39 -3.59
N SER A 21 12.13 -3.09 -3.60
CA SER A 21 11.91 -2.22 -2.43
C SER A 21 10.42 -2.02 -2.18
N LEU A 22 9.66 -1.77 -3.25
CA LEU A 22 8.20 -1.65 -3.17
C LEU A 22 7.54 -2.94 -2.68
N ALA A 23 7.95 -4.10 -3.16
CA ALA A 23 7.42 -5.38 -2.72
C ALA A 23 7.74 -5.63 -1.23
N LYS A 24 8.94 -5.27 -0.78
CA LYS A 24 9.34 -5.37 0.64
C LYS A 24 8.51 -4.42 1.51
N GLU A 25 8.35 -3.17 1.10
CA GLU A 25 7.54 -2.20 1.83
C GLU A 25 6.06 -2.61 1.87
N SER A 26 5.51 -3.08 0.75
CA SER A 26 4.15 -3.60 0.67
C SER A 26 3.92 -4.79 1.62
N LYS A 27 4.84 -5.75 1.64
CA LYS A 27 4.77 -6.90 2.56
C LYS A 27 4.88 -6.52 4.03
N LEU A 28 5.66 -5.48 4.34
CA LEU A 28 5.75 -4.95 5.70
C LEU A 28 4.43 -4.30 6.11
N LEU A 29 3.82 -3.49 5.25
CA LEU A 29 2.51 -2.88 5.52
C LEU A 29 1.43 -3.94 5.69
N GLU A 30 1.38 -4.92 4.78
CA GLU A 30 0.47 -6.06 4.86
C GLU A 30 0.57 -6.73 6.23
N LYS A 31 1.78 -7.12 6.67
CA LYS A 31 1.96 -7.80 7.96
C LYS A 31 1.42 -6.99 9.15
N HIS A 32 1.55 -5.67 9.13
CA HIS A 32 1.13 -4.83 10.25
C HIS A 32 -0.35 -4.48 10.21
N TYR A 33 -0.97 -4.43 9.03
CA TYR A 33 -2.31 -3.91 8.84
C TYR A 33 -3.28 -4.92 8.22
N ASP A 34 -2.90 -6.19 8.06
CA ASP A 34 -3.72 -7.24 7.42
C ASP A 34 -5.13 -7.34 7.98
N HIS A 35 -5.26 -7.16 9.30
CA HIS A 35 -6.51 -7.25 10.04
C HIS A 35 -7.49 -6.09 9.77
N TYR A 36 -7.09 -5.08 9.01
CA TYR A 36 -7.97 -4.00 8.56
C TYR A 36 -8.52 -4.22 7.14
N PHE A 37 -8.07 -5.25 6.44
CA PHE A 37 -8.49 -5.52 5.07
C PHE A 37 -9.41 -6.73 5.00
N ASP A 38 -10.58 -6.55 4.41
CA ASP A 38 -11.53 -7.64 4.16
C ASP A 38 -11.19 -8.44 2.90
N TYR A 39 -10.45 -7.82 1.96
CA TYR A 39 -10.12 -8.42 0.67
C TYR A 39 -8.73 -8.01 0.17
N LYS A 40 -8.03 -8.93 -0.52
CA LYS A 40 -6.67 -8.74 -1.02
C LYS A 40 -6.57 -9.22 -2.46
N ILE A 41 -6.04 -8.36 -3.34
CA ILE A 41 -5.81 -8.66 -4.76
C ILE A 41 -4.31 -8.68 -5.04
N ILE A 42 -3.83 -9.74 -5.67
CA ILE A 42 -2.43 -9.87 -6.07
C ILE A 42 -2.25 -9.22 -7.45
N ASN A 43 -1.50 -8.11 -7.51
CA ASN A 43 -1.25 -7.37 -8.75
C ASN A 43 -0.18 -8.06 -9.62
N ASN A 44 -0.57 -9.13 -10.33
CA ASN A 44 0.30 -9.87 -11.25
C ASN A 44 0.19 -9.38 -12.71
N ASN A 45 -0.96 -8.80 -13.07
CA ASN A 45 -1.25 -8.27 -14.40
C ASN A 45 -2.26 -7.13 -14.27
N ASN A 46 -1.94 -5.95 -14.81
CA ASN A 46 -2.78 -4.77 -14.68
C ASN A 46 -4.22 -5.02 -15.18
N THR A 47 -4.41 -5.68 -16.33
CA THR A 47 -5.74 -5.89 -16.91
C THR A 47 -6.60 -6.78 -16.01
N ASP A 48 -6.06 -7.93 -15.61
CA ASP A 48 -6.80 -8.90 -14.79
C ASP A 48 -7.06 -8.37 -13.38
N THR A 49 -6.13 -7.57 -12.84
CA THR A 49 -6.25 -6.96 -11.52
C THR A 49 -7.34 -5.89 -11.50
N ILE A 50 -7.47 -5.10 -12.57
CA ILE A 50 -8.54 -4.09 -12.69
C ILE A 50 -9.90 -4.77 -12.73
N VAL A 51 -10.06 -5.84 -13.52
CA VAL A 51 -11.34 -6.58 -13.59
C VAL A 51 -11.70 -7.18 -12.22
N GLN A 52 -10.73 -7.78 -11.51
CA GLN A 52 -10.95 -8.29 -10.15
C GLN A 52 -11.35 -7.19 -9.17
N LEU A 53 -10.76 -6.00 -9.29
CA LEU A 53 -11.10 -4.86 -8.45
C LEU A 53 -12.51 -4.35 -8.74
N GLU A 54 -12.87 -4.20 -10.01
CA GLU A 54 -14.22 -3.77 -10.42
C GLU A 54 -15.30 -4.74 -9.90
N SER A 55 -15.08 -6.05 -10.05
CA SER A 55 -15.99 -7.07 -9.52
C SER A 55 -16.10 -7.00 -8.00
N ALA A 56 -14.98 -6.86 -7.28
CA ALA A 56 -14.99 -6.78 -5.82
C ALA A 56 -15.74 -5.52 -5.32
N ILE A 57 -15.62 -4.40 -6.03
CA ILE A 57 -16.37 -3.18 -5.72
C ILE A 57 -17.86 -3.39 -5.95
N GLU A 58 -18.25 -4.03 -7.05
CA GLU A 58 -19.66 -4.33 -7.35
C GLU A 58 -20.28 -5.25 -6.27
N ASP A 59 -19.55 -6.27 -5.84
CA ASP A 59 -19.96 -7.17 -4.77
C ASP A 59 -20.14 -6.42 -3.44
N VAL A 60 -19.18 -5.57 -3.07
CA VAL A 60 -19.24 -4.77 -1.84
C VAL A 60 -20.41 -3.78 -1.86
N CYS A 61 -20.72 -3.21 -3.03
CA CYS A 61 -21.83 -2.28 -3.19
C CYS A 61 -23.20 -2.96 -3.17
N SER A 62 -23.29 -4.22 -3.61
CA SER A 62 -24.55 -4.95 -3.73
C SER A 62 -24.89 -5.81 -2.51
N THR A 63 -23.90 -6.08 -1.65
CA THR A 63 -24.04 -6.95 -0.48
C THR A 63 -23.83 -6.19 0.83
N SER A 64 -24.52 -6.61 1.90
CA SER A 64 -24.30 -6.03 3.23
C SER A 64 -22.90 -6.39 3.74
N GLN A 65 -22.17 -5.40 4.23
CA GLN A 65 -20.81 -5.57 4.74
C GLN A 65 -20.78 -5.73 6.26
N TRP A 66 -19.83 -6.54 6.74
CA TRP A 66 -19.51 -6.63 8.15
C TRP A 66 -18.66 -5.44 8.56
N VAL A 67 -19.19 -4.58 9.41
CA VAL A 67 -18.46 -3.42 9.95
C VAL A 67 -18.37 -3.49 11.46
N PRO A 68 -17.29 -2.97 12.07
CA PRO A 68 -17.22 -2.81 13.51
C PRO A 68 -18.40 -1.97 14.02
N VAL A 69 -18.99 -2.41 15.13
CA VAL A 69 -20.13 -1.71 15.77
C VAL A 69 -19.77 -0.24 16.08
N SER A 70 -18.50 0.03 16.42
CA SER A 70 -17.98 1.37 16.67
C SER A 70 -18.01 2.33 15.48
N TRP A 71 -18.32 1.89 14.26
CA TRP A 71 -18.45 2.78 13.09
C TRP A 71 -19.88 3.29 12.89
N VAL A 72 -20.87 2.61 13.50
CA VAL A 72 -22.30 2.88 13.30
C VAL A 72 -22.87 3.76 14.42
N TYR A 73 -22.17 3.87 15.55
CA TYR A 73 -22.52 4.69 16.71
C TYR A 73 -21.51 5.83 16.90
#